data_AF-A0A1G1NGJ9-F1
#
_entry.id   AF-A0A1G1NGJ9-F1
#
_cell.length_a   1.000
_cell.length_b   1.000
_cell.length_c   1.000
_cell.angle_alpha   90.00
_cell.angle_beta   90.00
_cell.angle_gamma   90.00
#
_symmetry.space_group_name_H-M   'P 1'
#
loop_
_entity.id
_entity.type
_entity.pdbx_description
1 polymer ?
#
loop_
_entity_poly.entity_id
_entity_poly.type
_entity_poly.pdbx_seq_one_letter_code
_entity_poly.pdbx_strand_id
1 'polypeptide(L)'
;MKSVSAVFAALADDKEDADSKAGLASLLKTLWPGEYEDERDARFINDRVHANIQRDGTFSVVPRIYAGVTTPDELMRIAQAAVKYQVKMVKITGGQRIDLLGIQKADLPAIWKELGMPSGHAYAKAFRTCKSCVGTDFCRYGLGDSIKLAQTIERRFQGIESPHKMKLAAAGCPRNCSEAYVKDIGVVAIGEDKWEIYIGGAAGGTVRKGDLLYTARGHEETVRVIGRFMQYYREHAKYLERTYGFVERVGIDVLKGILIEDSLGICARLDAKIQEAVDAYRDPWREAREPAYERQFEGPRLVEVLRETDNNG
;
A
#
# COMPACT_ATOMS: atom_id res chain seq x y z
N MET A 1 16.34 17.38 -12.15
CA MET A 1 14.88 17.22 -12.33
C MET A 1 14.37 16.30 -11.23
N LYS A 2 14.00 16.83 -10.06
CA LYS A 2 13.54 16.04 -8.89
C LYS A 2 12.13 16.43 -8.40
N SER A 3 11.45 17.34 -9.10
CA SER A 3 10.05 17.74 -8.89
C SER A 3 9.29 17.61 -10.22
N VAL A 4 7.96 17.60 -10.18
CA VAL A 4 7.13 17.56 -11.40
C VAL A 4 7.27 18.88 -12.17
N SER A 5 7.29 20.02 -11.48
CA SER A 5 7.59 21.32 -12.08
C SER A 5 8.93 21.35 -12.82
N ALA A 6 10.00 20.80 -12.24
CA ALA A 6 11.32 20.76 -12.87
C ALA A 6 11.35 19.87 -14.12
N VAL A 7 10.45 18.89 -14.23
CA VAL A 7 10.30 18.08 -15.46
C VAL A 7 9.60 18.91 -16.54
N PHE A 8 8.52 19.61 -16.22
CA PHE A 8 7.83 20.48 -17.18
C PHE A 8 8.72 21.63 -17.65
N ALA A 9 9.48 22.26 -16.76
CA ALA A 9 10.44 23.29 -17.11
C ALA A 9 11.50 22.79 -18.10
N ALA A 10 12.02 21.58 -17.88
CA ALA A 10 13.11 21.04 -18.70
C ALA A 10 12.64 20.42 -20.02
N LEU A 11 11.43 19.83 -20.07
CA LEU A 11 10.99 18.97 -21.18
C LEU A 11 9.70 19.44 -21.86
N ALA A 12 9.04 20.48 -21.36
CA ALA A 12 7.76 20.97 -21.87
C ALA A 12 7.65 22.50 -21.92
N ASP A 13 8.77 23.24 -21.91
CA ASP A 13 8.79 24.71 -21.92
C ASP A 13 7.85 25.33 -20.86
N ASP A 14 7.91 24.80 -19.63
CA ASP A 14 7.03 25.18 -18.49
C ASP A 14 5.53 24.95 -18.70
N LYS A 15 5.12 24.30 -19.80
CA LYS A 15 3.72 23.96 -20.04
C LYS A 15 3.31 22.76 -19.19
N GLU A 16 2.59 23.04 -18.12
CA GLU A 16 2.01 22.00 -17.27
C GLU A 16 0.89 21.22 -17.96
N ASP A 17 0.81 19.93 -17.65
CA ASP A 17 -0.30 19.05 -18.01
C ASP A 17 -0.83 18.33 -16.76
N ALA A 18 -2.07 18.64 -16.37
CA ALA A 18 -2.66 18.15 -15.12
C ALA A 18 -2.80 16.61 -15.09
N ASP A 19 -3.09 15.99 -16.23
CA ASP A 19 -3.30 14.55 -16.34
C ASP A 19 -1.98 13.76 -16.16
N SER A 20 -0.86 14.36 -16.58
CA SER A 20 0.47 13.75 -16.45
C SER A 20 1.07 13.88 -15.05
N LYS A 21 0.64 14.86 -14.24
CA LYS A 21 1.25 15.18 -12.93
C LYS A 21 1.37 13.96 -12.01
N ALA A 22 0.30 13.18 -11.87
CA ALA A 22 0.28 12.04 -10.95
C ALA A 22 1.19 10.88 -11.42
N GLY A 23 1.29 10.67 -12.73
CA GLY A 23 2.20 9.70 -13.33
C GLY A 23 3.67 10.13 -13.15
N LEU A 24 3.96 11.40 -13.39
CA LEU A 24 5.29 11.99 -13.18
C LEU A 24 5.71 11.91 -11.71
N ALA A 25 4.84 12.29 -10.77
CA ALA A 25 5.13 12.17 -9.34
C ALA A 25 5.45 10.73 -8.94
N SER A 26 4.69 9.74 -9.46
CA SER A 26 4.94 8.31 -9.20
C SER A 26 6.29 7.85 -9.76
N LEU A 27 6.66 8.30 -10.97
CA LEU A 27 7.94 7.99 -11.58
C LEU A 27 9.11 8.62 -10.82
N LEU A 28 9.02 9.91 -10.51
CA LEU A 28 10.07 10.66 -9.81
C LEU A 28 10.33 10.08 -8.41
N LYS A 29 9.29 9.72 -7.65
CA LYS A 29 9.45 9.02 -6.35
C LYS A 29 10.13 7.66 -6.46
N THR A 30 9.98 6.98 -7.60
CA THR A 30 10.64 5.70 -7.87
C THR A 30 12.11 5.89 -8.21
N LEU A 31 12.44 6.93 -8.99
CA LEU A 31 13.80 7.25 -9.43
C LEU A 31 14.65 7.91 -8.33
N TRP A 32 14.04 8.76 -7.50
CA TRP A 32 14.70 9.53 -6.44
C TRP A 32 14.07 9.29 -5.06
N PRO A 33 14.15 8.07 -4.48
CA PRO A 33 13.67 7.82 -3.13
C PRO A 33 14.33 8.75 -2.11
N GLY A 34 13.53 9.48 -1.33
CA GLY A 34 14.03 10.40 -0.28
C GLY A 34 14.59 11.74 -0.78
N GLU A 35 14.78 11.91 -2.09
CA GLU A 35 15.26 13.16 -2.69
C GLU A 35 14.22 13.85 -3.59
N TYR A 36 13.11 13.17 -3.90
CA TYR A 36 11.98 13.75 -4.61
C TYR A 36 11.39 14.94 -3.85
N GLU A 37 11.27 16.08 -4.53
CA GLU A 37 10.66 17.30 -4.04
C GLU A 37 9.14 17.20 -4.22
N ASP A 38 8.42 17.05 -3.10
CA ASP A 38 7.00 16.71 -3.14
C ASP A 38 6.08 17.88 -3.46
N GLU A 39 5.42 17.78 -4.60
CA GLU A 39 4.39 18.72 -5.04
C GLU A 39 2.99 18.14 -4.80
N ARG A 40 2.29 18.67 -3.79
CA ARG A 40 1.00 18.10 -3.36
C ARG A 40 -0.10 18.23 -4.41
N ASP A 41 -0.08 19.27 -5.23
CA ASP A 41 -1.01 19.45 -6.34
C ASP A 41 -0.84 18.38 -7.42
N ALA A 42 0.34 17.75 -7.51
CA ALA A 42 0.59 16.59 -8.36
C ALA A 42 -0.01 15.28 -7.82
N ARG A 43 -0.57 15.27 -6.60
CA ARG A 43 -1.18 14.08 -5.97
C ARG A 43 -2.71 14.10 -6.05
N PHE A 44 -3.33 12.94 -5.95
CA PHE A 44 -4.78 12.84 -5.70
C PHE A 44 -5.12 13.31 -4.29
N ILE A 45 -6.34 13.79 -4.07
CA ILE A 45 -6.82 14.27 -2.74
C ILE A 45 -6.51 13.27 -1.62
N ASN A 46 -6.72 11.99 -1.90
CA ASN A 46 -6.45 10.88 -1.02
C ASN A 46 -5.02 10.86 -0.43
N ASP A 47 -4.03 11.10 -1.29
CA ASP A 47 -2.61 11.09 -0.92
C ASP A 47 -2.16 12.44 -0.32
N ARG A 48 -2.98 13.50 -0.43
CA ARG A 48 -2.71 14.81 0.21
C ARG A 48 -3.12 14.83 1.67
N VAL A 49 -4.16 14.06 2.04
CA VAL A 49 -4.72 14.03 3.41
C VAL A 49 -4.63 12.67 4.07
N HIS A 50 -3.92 11.73 3.44
CA HIS A 50 -3.63 10.40 3.97
C HIS A 50 -4.88 9.60 4.38
N ALA A 51 -5.98 9.80 3.65
CA ALA A 51 -7.27 9.21 3.93
C ALA A 51 -8.08 9.05 2.64
N ASN A 52 -8.98 8.07 2.58
CA ASN A 52 -9.76 7.82 1.36
C ASN A 52 -11.05 8.65 1.38
N ILE A 53 -11.25 9.52 0.39
CA ILE A 53 -12.49 10.29 0.26
C ILE A 53 -13.69 9.39 0.00
N GLN A 54 -14.83 9.72 0.59
CA GLN A 54 -16.11 9.00 0.49
C GLN A 54 -17.12 9.79 -0.34
N ARG A 55 -18.23 9.13 -0.71
CA ARG A 55 -19.27 9.71 -1.55
C ARG A 55 -19.88 11.00 -0.98
N ASP A 56 -19.97 11.09 0.34
CA ASP A 56 -20.54 12.24 1.06
C ASP A 56 -19.48 13.32 1.40
N GLY A 57 -18.27 13.23 0.82
CA GLY A 57 -17.18 14.16 1.07
C GLY A 57 -16.43 13.93 2.38
N THR A 58 -16.84 12.95 3.20
CA THR A 58 -16.09 12.51 4.38
C THR A 58 -14.91 11.62 3.99
N PHE A 59 -14.13 11.16 4.97
CA PHE A 59 -12.92 10.38 4.78
C PHE A 59 -12.95 9.08 5.57
N SER A 60 -12.15 8.11 5.15
CA SER A 60 -11.93 6.87 5.88
C SER A 60 -10.54 6.78 6.48
N VAL A 61 -10.47 6.25 7.71
CA VAL A 61 -9.25 6.09 8.51
C VAL A 61 -9.03 4.60 8.77
N VAL A 62 -7.93 4.08 8.23
CA VAL A 62 -7.55 2.66 8.33
C VAL A 62 -6.20 2.55 9.02
N PRO A 63 -6.13 2.36 10.34
CA PRO A 63 -4.87 2.11 11.04
C PRO A 63 -4.21 0.82 10.53
N ARG A 64 -2.88 0.81 10.60
CA ARG A 64 -2.07 -0.36 10.25
C ARG A 64 -2.26 -1.44 11.30
N ILE A 65 -2.69 -2.63 10.86
CA ILE A 65 -2.74 -3.85 11.66
C ILE A 65 -1.90 -4.88 10.91
N TYR A 66 -0.69 -5.17 11.41
CA TYR A 66 0.28 -6.00 10.71
C TYR A 66 -0.17 -7.46 10.70
N ALA A 67 -0.33 -8.04 9.51
CA ALA A 67 -0.81 -9.41 9.34
C ALA A 67 -2.17 -9.69 10.02
N GLY A 68 -2.99 -8.65 10.24
CA GLY A 68 -4.25 -8.79 10.95
C GLY A 68 -4.13 -9.10 12.45
N VAL A 69 -2.93 -8.94 13.03
CA VAL A 69 -2.68 -9.15 14.47
C VAL A 69 -2.71 -7.81 15.20
N THR A 70 -3.51 -7.74 16.26
CA THR A 70 -3.74 -6.53 17.08
C THR A 70 -3.74 -6.91 18.55
N THR A 71 -3.43 -5.96 19.44
CA THR A 71 -3.56 -6.13 20.89
C THR A 71 -4.92 -5.64 21.41
N PRO A 72 -5.36 -6.07 22.61
CA PRO A 72 -6.54 -5.49 23.26
C PRO A 72 -6.45 -3.96 23.41
N ASP A 73 -5.28 -3.43 23.76
CA ASP A 73 -5.08 -1.98 23.92
C ASP A 73 -5.22 -1.21 22.59
N GLU A 74 -4.71 -1.78 21.48
CA GLU A 74 -4.93 -1.24 20.13
C GLU A 74 -6.42 -1.26 19.76
N LEU A 75 -7.12 -2.36 20.03
CA LEU A 75 -8.57 -2.45 19.79
C LEU A 75 -9.35 -1.43 20.62
N MET A 76 -8.98 -1.25 21.89
CA MET A 76 -9.58 -0.25 22.77
C MET A 76 -9.36 1.17 22.25
N ARG A 77 -8.14 1.51 21.79
CA ARG A 77 -7.86 2.81 21.16
C ARG A 77 -8.73 3.05 19.92
N ILE A 78 -8.85 2.04 19.05
CA ILE A 78 -9.71 2.12 17.87
C ILE A 78 -11.18 2.34 18.26
N ALA A 79 -11.67 1.59 19.26
CA ALA A 79 -13.06 1.73 19.74
C ALA A 79 -13.32 3.09 20.39
N GLN A 80 -12.38 3.59 21.20
CA GLN A 80 -12.47 4.91 21.84
C GLN A 80 -12.47 6.03 20.80
N ALA A 81 -11.59 5.98 19.81
CA ALA A 81 -11.60 6.90 18.67
C ALA A 81 -12.94 6.82 17.91
N ALA A 82 -13.45 5.61 17.67
CA ALA A 82 -14.73 5.43 16.98
C ALA A 82 -15.89 6.12 17.70
N VAL A 83 -15.95 6.01 19.03
CA VAL A 83 -16.97 6.69 19.86
C VAL A 83 -16.77 8.20 19.85
N LYS A 84 -15.54 8.67 20.09
CA LYS A 84 -15.23 10.10 20.23
C LYS A 84 -15.55 10.90 18.97
N TYR A 85 -15.18 10.37 17.81
CA TYR A 85 -15.38 11.02 16.51
C TYR A 85 -16.71 10.63 15.85
N GLN A 86 -17.63 9.99 16.60
CA GLN A 86 -18.96 9.60 16.15
C GLN A 86 -18.93 8.86 14.79
N VAL A 87 -18.02 7.89 14.68
CA VAL A 87 -17.76 7.16 13.44
C VAL A 87 -19.03 6.47 12.98
N LYS A 88 -19.48 6.79 11.76
CA LYS A 88 -20.75 6.28 11.22
C LYS A 88 -20.74 4.77 11.06
N MET A 89 -19.60 4.19 10.70
CA MET A 89 -19.44 2.75 10.54
C MET A 89 -18.01 2.31 10.81
N VAL A 90 -17.86 1.24 11.59
CA VAL A 90 -16.60 0.51 11.79
C VAL A 90 -16.67 -0.79 10.99
N LYS A 91 -15.78 -0.96 10.00
CA LYS A 91 -15.83 -2.09 9.07
C LYS A 91 -14.56 -2.94 9.10
N ILE A 92 -14.72 -4.25 9.26
CA ILE A 92 -13.63 -5.21 9.01
C ILE A 92 -13.46 -5.37 7.50
N THR A 93 -12.24 -5.16 7.02
CA THR A 93 -11.88 -5.18 5.60
C THR A 93 -11.35 -6.54 5.17
N GLY A 94 -11.41 -6.85 3.87
CA GLY A 94 -10.83 -8.07 3.30
C GLY A 94 -9.30 -8.17 3.42
N GLY A 95 -8.62 -7.08 3.82
CA GLY A 95 -7.19 -7.06 4.12
C GLY A 95 -6.86 -7.31 5.59
N GLN A 96 -7.80 -7.82 6.40
CA GLN A 96 -7.67 -8.03 7.85
C GLN A 96 -7.37 -6.73 8.61
N ARG A 97 -8.14 -5.68 8.31
CA ARG A 97 -8.02 -4.37 8.98
C ARG A 97 -9.36 -3.83 9.42
N ILE A 98 -9.33 -2.82 10.26
CA ILE A 98 -10.49 -2.06 10.70
C ILE A 98 -10.50 -0.70 9.97
N ASP A 99 -11.62 -0.36 9.37
CA ASP A 99 -11.87 0.89 8.65
C ASP A 99 -12.89 1.74 9.41
N LEU A 100 -12.53 2.98 9.74
CA LEU A 100 -13.37 3.97 10.39
C LEU A 100 -13.92 4.92 9.31
N LEU A 101 -15.22 4.82 9.03
CA LEU A 101 -15.87 5.52 7.92
C LEU A 101 -16.69 6.72 8.41
N GLY A 102 -16.69 7.81 7.64
CA GLY A 102 -17.51 8.99 7.91
C GLY A 102 -16.79 10.12 8.64
N ILE A 103 -15.45 10.14 8.62
CA ILE A 103 -14.64 11.12 9.36
C ILE A 103 -14.60 12.46 8.61
N GLN A 104 -14.81 13.58 9.30
CA GLN A 104 -14.64 14.89 8.70
C GLN A 104 -13.17 15.18 8.41
N LYS A 105 -12.88 15.93 7.34
CA LYS A 105 -11.49 16.25 6.95
C LYS A 105 -10.70 16.90 8.09
N ALA A 106 -11.34 17.81 8.83
CA ALA A 106 -10.76 18.55 9.94
C ALA A 106 -10.39 17.66 11.13
N ASP A 107 -11.06 16.52 11.30
CA ASP A 107 -10.80 15.61 12.41
C ASP A 107 -9.62 14.66 12.15
N LEU A 108 -9.16 14.57 10.90
CA LEU A 108 -8.12 13.62 10.48
C LEU A 108 -6.84 13.73 11.34
N PRO A 109 -6.24 14.91 11.59
CA PRO A 109 -5.03 14.99 12.42
C PRO A 109 -5.27 14.49 13.85
N ALA A 110 -6.43 14.81 14.43
CA ALA A 110 -6.75 14.49 15.82
C ALA A 110 -6.99 12.99 16.00
N ILE A 111 -7.79 12.36 15.13
CA ILE A 111 -8.07 10.92 15.22
C ILE A 111 -6.80 10.08 15.06
N TRP A 112 -5.89 10.47 14.15
CA TRP A 112 -4.63 9.74 13.98
C TRP A 112 -3.66 9.90 15.14
N LYS A 113 -3.64 11.09 15.76
CA LYS A 113 -2.88 11.31 17.00
C LYS A 113 -3.36 10.41 18.13
N GLU A 114 -4.67 10.24 18.27
CA GLU A 114 -5.27 9.39 19.31
C GLU A 114 -5.09 7.90 19.05
N LEU A 115 -5.23 7.48 17.79
CA LEU A 115 -4.94 6.11 17.41
C LEU A 115 -3.50 5.75 17.78
N GLY A 116 -2.53 6.65 17.52
CA GLY A 116 -1.12 6.38 17.82
C GLY A 116 -0.62 5.11 17.12
N MET A 117 -1.18 4.84 15.93
CA MET A 117 -0.90 3.68 15.09
C MET A 117 -0.47 4.16 13.70
N PRO A 118 0.41 3.43 13.00
CA PRO A 118 0.84 3.83 11.67
C PRO A 118 -0.30 3.83 10.64
N SER A 119 -0.13 4.58 9.55
CA SER A 119 -1.09 4.56 8.45
C SER A 119 -1.17 3.20 7.76
N GLY A 120 -2.38 2.71 7.53
CA GLY A 120 -2.63 1.54 6.67
C GLY A 120 -2.41 1.80 5.18
N HIS A 121 -2.24 3.05 4.73
CA HIS A 121 -2.08 3.39 3.31
C HIS A 121 -3.20 2.82 2.40
N ALA A 122 -4.41 2.67 2.95
CA ALA A 122 -5.55 2.09 2.23
C ALA A 122 -6.01 2.96 1.04
N TYR A 123 -5.61 4.23 1.01
CA TYR A 123 -5.92 5.22 -0.02
C TYR A 123 -4.91 5.21 -1.18
N ALA A 124 -3.63 4.89 -0.91
CA ALA A 124 -2.52 5.10 -1.83
C ALA A 124 -2.43 4.07 -2.98
N LYS A 125 -1.76 4.47 -4.06
CA LYS A 125 -1.21 3.56 -5.09
C LYS A 125 0.15 3.03 -4.61
N ALA A 126 0.09 2.14 -3.64
CA ALA A 126 1.26 1.61 -2.94
C ALA A 126 1.01 0.16 -2.49
N PHE A 127 2.02 -0.44 -1.86
CA PHE A 127 1.83 -1.60 -1.01
C PHE A 127 0.76 -1.29 0.05
N ARG A 128 -0.31 -2.10 0.08
CA ARG A 128 -1.42 -1.93 1.02
C ARG A 128 -1.28 -2.86 2.21
N THR A 129 -1.45 -4.16 2.02
CA THR A 129 -1.62 -5.16 3.09
C THR A 129 -0.89 -6.44 2.74
N CYS A 130 -0.46 -7.21 3.74
CA CYS A 130 -0.12 -8.62 3.60
C CYS A 130 -1.05 -9.46 4.49
N LYS A 131 -2.08 -10.06 3.90
CA LYS A 131 -3.06 -10.91 4.59
C LYS A 131 -2.40 -12.22 5.02
N SER A 132 -2.62 -12.70 6.24
CA SER A 132 -2.10 -13.98 6.70
C SER A 132 -3.21 -14.93 7.14
N CYS A 133 -2.94 -16.23 7.19
CA CYS A 133 -3.71 -17.11 8.06
C CYS A 133 -2.94 -17.34 9.36
N VAL A 134 -3.55 -18.06 10.31
CA VAL A 134 -2.94 -18.30 11.61
C VAL A 134 -1.74 -19.27 11.60
N GLY A 135 -1.38 -19.81 10.43
CA GLY A 135 -0.13 -20.57 10.23
C GLY A 135 0.09 -21.70 11.24
N THR A 136 1.37 -21.97 11.51
CA THR A 136 1.83 -22.91 12.54
C THR A 136 1.55 -22.44 13.97
N ASP A 137 1.22 -21.16 14.17
CA ASP A 137 0.95 -20.62 15.50
C ASP A 137 -0.32 -21.24 16.12
N PHE A 138 -1.35 -21.49 15.30
CA PHE A 138 -2.63 -22.03 15.79
C PHE A 138 -3.29 -23.09 14.90
N CYS A 139 -2.94 -23.20 13.62
CA CYS A 139 -3.62 -24.15 12.73
C CYS A 139 -2.97 -25.53 12.81
N ARG A 140 -3.77 -26.58 13.06
CA ARG A 140 -3.32 -27.99 12.98
C ARG A 140 -2.78 -28.42 11.61
N TYR A 141 -3.00 -27.60 10.58
CA TYR A 141 -2.55 -27.82 9.21
C TYR A 141 -1.43 -26.89 8.76
N GLY A 142 -0.97 -25.99 9.65
CA GLY A 142 0.10 -25.07 9.35
C GLY A 142 1.39 -25.83 9.01
N LEU A 143 1.96 -25.50 7.86
CA LEU A 143 3.25 -25.99 7.38
C LEU A 143 4.35 -24.92 7.51
N GLY A 144 3.96 -23.64 7.67
CA GLY A 144 4.86 -22.52 7.89
C GLY A 144 4.23 -21.38 8.67
N ASP A 145 5.08 -20.56 9.28
CA ASP A 145 4.71 -19.40 10.09
C ASP A 145 4.32 -18.20 9.20
N SER A 146 3.07 -18.20 8.74
CA SER A 146 2.56 -17.16 7.86
C SER A 146 2.33 -15.82 8.55
N ILE A 147 2.11 -15.79 9.87
CA ILE A 147 1.93 -14.54 10.60
C ILE A 147 3.25 -13.77 10.61
N LYS A 148 4.34 -14.41 11.04
CA LYS A 148 5.66 -13.79 11.08
C LYS A 148 6.10 -13.34 9.70
N LEU A 149 5.95 -14.18 8.67
CA LEU A 149 6.29 -13.80 7.29
C LEU A 149 5.49 -12.57 6.83
N ALA A 150 4.18 -12.55 7.04
CA ALA A 150 3.35 -11.41 6.65
C ALA A 150 3.70 -10.13 7.42
N GLN A 151 4.04 -10.22 8.71
CA GLN A 151 4.52 -9.09 9.49
C GLN A 151 5.86 -8.57 8.96
N THR A 152 6.80 -9.45 8.62
CA THR A 152 8.08 -9.06 8.00
C THR A 152 7.86 -8.34 6.68
N ILE A 153 7.00 -8.88 5.82
CA ILE A 153 6.64 -8.27 4.52
C ILE A 153 5.99 -6.88 4.74
N GLU A 154 4.97 -6.79 5.61
CA GLU A 154 4.28 -5.51 5.87
C GLU A 154 5.23 -4.45 6.44
N ARG A 155 6.07 -4.80 7.42
CA ARG A 155 6.99 -3.85 8.05
C ARG A 155 8.07 -3.38 7.09
N ARG A 156 8.57 -4.28 6.25
CA ARG A 156 9.61 -3.95 5.26
C ARG A 156 9.06 -3.07 4.16
N PHE A 157 7.91 -3.41 3.57
CA PHE A 157 7.45 -2.77 2.33
C PHE A 157 6.34 -1.74 2.52
N GLN A 158 5.95 -1.40 3.75
CA GLN A 158 4.98 -0.34 4.01
C GLN A 158 5.38 0.99 3.37
N GLY A 159 4.39 1.69 2.81
CA GLY A 159 4.58 2.99 2.18
C GLY A 159 5.31 2.98 0.84
N ILE A 160 5.79 1.82 0.36
CA ILE A 160 6.39 1.75 -0.97
C ILE A 160 5.33 1.98 -2.04
N GLU A 161 5.45 3.11 -2.72
CA GLU A 161 4.61 3.47 -3.86
C GLU A 161 4.94 2.63 -5.10
N SER A 162 3.92 2.41 -5.91
CA SER A 162 4.01 1.61 -7.11
C SER A 162 3.03 2.10 -8.17
N PRO A 163 3.21 1.75 -9.47
CA PRO A 163 2.36 2.23 -10.56
C PRO A 163 0.86 2.02 -10.33
N HIS A 164 0.50 0.98 -9.56
CA HIS A 164 -0.81 0.82 -8.97
C HIS A 164 -0.73 0.10 -7.61
N LYS A 165 -1.80 0.16 -6.80
CA LYS A 165 -1.94 -0.54 -5.51
C LYS A 165 -1.60 -2.03 -5.59
N MET A 166 -0.86 -2.53 -4.60
CA MET A 166 -0.53 -3.96 -4.43
C MET A 166 -1.08 -4.50 -3.11
N LYS A 167 -1.68 -5.69 -3.18
CA LYS A 167 -2.14 -6.49 -2.05
C LYS A 167 -1.35 -7.78 -2.04
N LEU A 168 -0.83 -8.14 -0.88
CA LEU A 168 -0.06 -9.35 -0.66
C LEU A 168 -0.79 -10.30 0.27
N ALA A 169 -0.35 -11.55 0.29
CA ALA A 169 -0.71 -12.50 1.34
C ALA A 169 0.35 -13.57 1.55
N ALA A 170 0.42 -14.08 2.78
CA ALA A 170 1.16 -15.28 3.15
C ALA A 170 0.18 -16.35 3.65
N ALA A 171 0.24 -17.55 3.10
CA ALA A 171 -0.56 -18.69 3.53
C ALA A 171 0.36 -19.75 4.14
N GLY A 172 0.08 -20.16 5.37
CA GLY A 172 0.88 -21.17 6.06
C GLY A 172 0.67 -22.60 5.55
N CYS A 173 -0.18 -22.83 4.55
CA CYS A 173 -0.33 -24.13 3.86
C CYS A 173 -1.14 -23.98 2.56
N PRO A 174 -1.19 -25.02 1.68
CA PRO A 174 -1.92 -24.97 0.41
C PRO A 174 -3.45 -24.85 0.51
N ARG A 175 -4.04 -24.97 1.72
CA ARG A 175 -5.46 -24.66 1.96
C ARG A 175 -5.77 -23.18 1.75
N ASN A 176 -4.74 -22.32 1.78
CA ASN A 176 -4.78 -20.97 1.24
C ASN A 176 -5.87 -20.04 1.84
N CYS A 177 -6.10 -20.10 3.15
CA CYS A 177 -7.13 -19.27 3.83
C CYS A 177 -6.89 -17.75 3.69
N SER A 178 -5.67 -17.31 3.39
CA SER A 178 -5.34 -15.91 3.10
C SER A 178 -5.50 -15.53 1.62
N GLU A 179 -5.99 -16.46 0.77
CA GLU A 179 -6.26 -16.25 -0.66
C GLU A 179 -5.00 -15.82 -1.43
N ALA A 180 -3.83 -16.36 -1.09
CA ALA A 180 -2.53 -15.94 -1.63
C ALA A 180 -2.45 -16.06 -3.15
N TYR A 181 -2.98 -17.14 -3.74
CA TYR A 181 -3.03 -17.32 -5.19
C TYR A 181 -3.72 -16.21 -5.99
N VAL A 182 -4.52 -15.34 -5.37
CA VAL A 182 -5.27 -14.27 -6.08
C VAL A 182 -4.87 -12.87 -5.59
N LYS A 183 -3.68 -12.74 -4.98
CA LYS A 183 -3.08 -11.46 -4.61
C LYS A 183 -2.07 -11.01 -5.65
N ASP A 184 -1.75 -9.72 -5.65
CA ASP A 184 -0.76 -9.15 -6.57
C ASP A 184 0.60 -9.87 -6.39
N ILE A 185 0.95 -10.24 -5.16
CA ILE A 185 1.98 -11.24 -4.81
C ILE A 185 1.47 -12.13 -3.67
N GLY A 186 1.51 -13.44 -3.83
CA GLY A 186 1.07 -14.42 -2.83
C GLY A 186 2.19 -15.38 -2.46
N VAL A 187 2.32 -15.74 -1.19
CA VAL A 187 3.27 -16.74 -0.72
C VAL A 187 2.52 -17.91 -0.08
N VAL A 188 2.87 -19.14 -0.41
CA VAL A 188 2.24 -20.36 0.13
C VAL A 188 3.30 -21.31 0.67
N ALA A 189 3.22 -21.67 1.95
CA ALA A 189 4.09 -22.70 2.51
C ALA A 189 3.69 -24.07 1.95
N ILE A 190 4.67 -24.85 1.52
CA ILE A 190 4.49 -26.22 1.01
C ILE A 190 5.17 -27.28 1.90
N GLY A 191 5.66 -26.89 3.07
CA GLY A 191 6.36 -27.76 4.03
C GLY A 191 7.88 -27.68 3.90
N GLU A 192 8.60 -28.23 4.88
CA GLU A 192 10.08 -28.26 4.91
C GLU A 192 10.75 -26.88 4.72
N ASP A 193 10.13 -25.83 5.29
CA ASP A 193 10.56 -24.44 5.15
C ASP A 193 10.60 -23.93 3.69
N LYS A 194 9.82 -24.55 2.79
CA LYS A 194 9.69 -24.11 1.39
C LYS A 194 8.42 -23.27 1.20
N TRP A 195 8.56 -22.21 0.42
CA TRP A 195 7.55 -21.20 0.17
C TRP A 195 7.44 -20.91 -1.32
N GLU A 196 6.30 -21.26 -1.92
CA GLU A 196 6.00 -20.89 -3.30
C GLU A 196 5.55 -19.43 -3.37
N ILE A 197 6.12 -18.69 -4.31
CA ILE A 197 5.85 -17.27 -4.55
C ILE A 197 5.10 -17.14 -5.87
N TYR A 198 3.89 -16.61 -5.81
CA TYR A 198 3.01 -16.38 -6.93
C TYR A 198 2.87 -14.88 -7.22
N ILE A 199 2.86 -14.48 -8.49
CA ILE A 199 2.74 -13.07 -8.90
C ILE A 199 1.60 -12.87 -9.90
N GLY A 200 1.02 -11.67 -9.92
CA GLY A 200 0.00 -11.30 -10.91
C GLY A 200 -1.39 -11.90 -10.62
N GLY A 201 -1.71 -12.25 -9.39
CA GLY A 201 -3.05 -12.69 -9.02
C GLY A 201 -4.07 -11.54 -8.94
N ALA A 202 -5.35 -11.86 -9.16
CA ALA A 202 -6.45 -10.91 -9.06
C ALA A 202 -7.73 -11.56 -8.51
N ALA A 203 -8.40 -10.87 -7.59
CA ALA A 203 -9.72 -11.22 -7.05
C ALA A 203 -10.73 -10.08 -7.25
N GLY A 204 -10.58 -9.32 -8.34
CA GLY A 204 -11.39 -8.12 -8.63
C GLY A 204 -12.44 -8.39 -9.69
N GLY A 205 -12.66 -7.41 -10.58
CA GLY A 205 -13.57 -7.57 -11.72
C GLY A 205 -13.18 -8.70 -12.67
N THR A 206 -11.90 -9.07 -12.68
CA THR A 206 -11.39 -10.31 -13.27
C THR A 206 -10.73 -11.13 -12.17
N VAL A 207 -11.06 -12.43 -12.15
CA VAL A 207 -10.42 -13.40 -11.27
C VAL A 207 -9.28 -14.05 -12.05
N ARG A 208 -8.07 -13.99 -11.49
CA ARG A 208 -6.86 -14.56 -12.08
C ARG A 208 -6.03 -15.21 -10.98
N LYS A 209 -5.66 -16.48 -11.17
CA LYS A 209 -4.64 -17.13 -10.35
C LYS A 209 -3.28 -16.55 -10.73
N GLY A 210 -2.47 -16.16 -9.74
CA GLY A 210 -1.09 -15.77 -9.97
C GLY A 210 -0.25 -16.92 -10.50
N ASP A 211 0.81 -16.58 -11.22
CA ASP A 211 1.75 -17.54 -11.78
C ASP A 211 2.86 -17.81 -10.79
N LEU A 212 3.30 -19.07 -10.69
CA LEU A 212 4.41 -19.46 -9.83
C LEU A 212 5.70 -18.83 -10.37
N LEU A 213 6.29 -17.92 -9.61
CA LEU A 213 7.58 -17.29 -9.89
C LEU A 213 8.72 -18.19 -9.42
N TYR A 214 8.70 -18.59 -8.15
CA TYR A 214 9.83 -19.27 -7.50
C TYR A 214 9.40 -20.00 -6.23
N THR A 215 10.18 -21.00 -5.83
CA THR A 215 10.03 -21.69 -4.54
C THR A 215 11.25 -21.38 -3.68
N ALA A 216 11.09 -20.46 -2.73
CA ALA A 216 12.13 -20.04 -1.81
C ALA A 216 12.24 -20.97 -0.60
N ARG A 217 13.42 -20.99 0.04
CA ARG A 217 13.65 -21.60 1.35
C ARG A 217 13.71 -20.51 2.41
N GLY A 218 12.79 -20.57 3.38
CA GLY A 218 12.72 -19.65 4.49
C GLY A 218 12.19 -18.25 4.15
N HIS A 219 11.99 -17.46 5.19
CA HIS A 219 11.39 -16.13 5.08
C HIS A 219 12.33 -15.10 4.44
N GLU A 220 13.64 -15.20 4.69
CA GLU A 220 14.62 -14.22 4.19
C GLU A 220 14.68 -14.23 2.66
N GLU A 221 14.85 -15.41 2.06
CA GLU A 221 14.86 -15.57 0.61
C GLU A 221 13.51 -15.16 0.00
N THR A 222 12.41 -15.54 0.65
CA THR A 222 11.06 -15.16 0.24
C THR A 222 10.91 -13.64 0.14
N VAL A 223 11.31 -12.91 1.19
CA VAL A 223 11.22 -11.45 1.24
C VAL A 223 12.13 -10.79 0.21
N ARG A 224 13.34 -11.34 -0.03
CA ARG A 224 14.25 -10.87 -1.08
C ARG A 224 13.61 -10.96 -2.47
N VAL A 225 13.06 -12.13 -2.83
CA VAL A 225 12.42 -12.33 -4.16
C VAL A 225 11.20 -11.43 -4.35
N ILE A 226 10.38 -11.24 -3.29
CA ILE A 226 9.28 -10.27 -3.31
C ILE A 226 9.79 -8.86 -3.60
N GLY A 227 10.87 -8.44 -2.91
CA GLY A 227 11.48 -7.13 -3.11
C GLY A 227 11.96 -6.91 -4.55
N ARG A 228 12.59 -7.92 -5.16
CA ARG A 228 13.03 -7.88 -6.57
C ARG A 228 11.87 -7.68 -7.53
N PHE A 229 10.82 -8.49 -7.39
CA PHE A 229 9.64 -8.35 -8.24
C PHE A 229 8.97 -6.98 -8.04
N MET A 230 8.82 -6.54 -6.79
CA MET A 230 8.25 -5.21 -6.50
C MET A 230 9.05 -4.10 -7.16
N GLN A 231 10.39 -4.13 -7.09
CA GLN A 231 11.22 -3.11 -7.71
C GLN A 231 11.14 -3.16 -9.23
N TYR A 232 11.22 -4.36 -9.83
CA TYR A 232 11.10 -4.52 -11.27
C TYR A 232 9.75 -4.03 -11.78
N TYR A 233 8.66 -4.34 -11.07
CA TYR A 233 7.34 -3.81 -11.38
C TYR A 233 7.26 -2.28 -11.28
N ARG A 234 7.89 -1.67 -10.27
CA ARG A 234 7.95 -0.20 -10.12
C ARG A 234 8.66 0.48 -11.29
N GLU A 235 9.71 -0.14 -11.83
CA GLU A 235 10.53 0.42 -12.91
C GLU A 235 9.93 0.16 -14.31
N HIS A 236 9.19 -0.94 -14.50
CA HIS A 236 8.84 -1.43 -15.85
C HIS A 236 7.34 -1.52 -16.14
N ALA A 237 6.47 -1.29 -15.16
CA ALA A 237 5.04 -1.21 -15.40
C ALA A 237 4.62 0.18 -15.86
N LYS A 238 3.58 0.24 -16.69
CA LYS A 238 2.95 1.51 -17.08
C LYS A 238 2.23 2.10 -15.85
N TYR A 239 2.13 3.41 -15.78
CA TYR A 239 1.34 4.06 -14.73
C TYR A 239 -0.11 3.53 -14.76
N LEU A 240 -0.67 3.21 -13.58
CA LEU A 240 -1.96 2.55 -13.38
C LEU A 240 -2.11 1.13 -13.93
N GLU A 241 -1.06 0.51 -14.47
CA GLU A 241 -1.06 -0.92 -14.79
C GLU A 241 -1.12 -1.74 -13.50
N ARG A 242 -1.90 -2.83 -13.49
CA ARG A 242 -1.96 -3.78 -12.37
C ARG A 242 -0.94 -4.90 -12.59
N THR A 243 -0.47 -5.52 -11.50
CA THR A 243 0.50 -6.63 -11.62
C THR A 243 -0.02 -7.79 -12.46
N TYR A 244 -1.33 -8.08 -12.44
CA TYR A 244 -1.91 -9.12 -13.30
C TYR A 244 -1.78 -8.82 -14.79
N GLY A 245 -1.96 -7.55 -15.21
CA GLY A 245 -1.76 -7.15 -16.61
C GLY A 245 -0.27 -7.06 -16.96
N PHE A 246 0.56 -6.59 -16.02
CA PHE A 246 2.00 -6.54 -16.17
C PHE A 246 2.62 -7.92 -16.39
N VAL A 247 2.25 -8.91 -15.56
CA VAL A 247 2.78 -10.27 -15.64
C VAL A 247 2.35 -10.95 -16.95
N GLU A 248 1.10 -10.74 -17.39
CA GLU A 248 0.65 -11.23 -18.71
C GLU A 248 1.40 -10.58 -19.87
N ARG A 249 1.66 -9.26 -19.78
CA ARG A 249 2.37 -8.52 -20.82
C ARG A 249 3.85 -8.91 -20.93
N VAL A 250 4.53 -9.10 -19.80
CA VAL A 250 5.97 -9.42 -19.78
C VAL A 250 6.21 -10.92 -19.99
N GLY A 251 5.32 -11.76 -19.47
CA GLY A 251 5.45 -13.21 -19.51
C GLY A 251 6.19 -13.77 -18.29
N ILE A 252 5.65 -14.83 -17.68
CA ILE A 252 6.21 -15.42 -16.46
C ILE A 252 7.62 -16.00 -16.68
N ASP A 253 7.89 -16.62 -17.83
CA ASP A 253 9.21 -17.21 -18.10
C ASP A 253 10.29 -16.14 -18.23
N VAL A 254 9.96 -15.01 -18.86
CA VAL A 254 10.84 -13.83 -18.92
C VAL A 254 11.12 -13.31 -17.51
N LEU A 255 10.08 -13.18 -16.68
CA LEU A 255 10.24 -12.72 -15.30
C LEU A 255 11.09 -13.69 -14.45
N LYS A 256 10.96 -15.01 -14.65
CA LYS A 256 11.85 -16.00 -14.00
C LYS A 256 13.29 -15.83 -14.44
N GLY A 257 13.52 -15.72 -15.75
CA GLY A 257 14.85 -15.48 -16.30
C GLY A 257 15.50 -14.23 -15.71
N ILE A 258 14.74 -13.15 -15.54
CA ILE A 258 15.28 -11.88 -15.01
C ILE A 258 15.47 -11.91 -13.49
N LEU A 259 14.46 -12.36 -12.74
CA LEU A 259 14.39 -12.15 -11.29
C LEU A 259 14.99 -13.29 -10.47
N ILE A 260 15.12 -14.48 -11.08
CA ILE A 260 15.61 -15.70 -10.43
C ILE A 260 16.95 -16.12 -11.03
N GLU A 261 17.02 -16.24 -12.36
CA GLU A 261 18.23 -16.67 -13.07
C GLU A 261 19.21 -15.52 -13.34
N ASP A 262 18.81 -14.28 -13.01
CA ASP A 262 19.57 -13.05 -13.21
C ASP A 262 20.14 -12.90 -14.64
N SER A 263 19.35 -13.29 -15.64
CA SER A 263 19.74 -13.26 -17.08
C SER A 263 20.21 -11.88 -17.58
N LEU A 264 19.86 -10.80 -16.88
CA LEU A 264 20.29 -9.43 -17.19
C LEU A 264 21.38 -8.90 -16.24
N GLY A 265 21.78 -9.65 -15.20
CA GLY A 265 22.77 -9.21 -14.22
C GLY A 265 22.32 -8.01 -13.37
N ILE A 266 21.02 -7.83 -13.16
CA ILE A 266 20.44 -6.65 -12.49
C ILE A 266 19.89 -6.95 -11.09
N CYS A 267 19.86 -8.20 -10.65
CA CYS A 267 19.22 -8.56 -9.37
C CYS A 267 19.83 -7.81 -8.18
N ALA A 268 21.16 -7.67 -8.11
CA ALA A 268 21.83 -6.91 -7.06
C ALA A 268 21.43 -5.42 -7.07
N ARG A 269 21.25 -4.82 -8.26
CA ARG A 269 20.77 -3.44 -8.41
C ARG A 269 19.32 -3.31 -7.93
N LEU A 270 18.45 -4.26 -8.28
CA LEU A 270 17.05 -4.27 -7.84
C LEU A 270 16.96 -4.41 -6.30
N ASP A 271 17.78 -5.29 -5.71
CA ASP A 271 17.87 -5.47 -4.26
C ASP A 271 18.32 -4.18 -3.55
N ALA A 272 19.32 -3.47 -4.09
CA ALA A 272 19.76 -2.19 -3.56
C ALA A 272 18.68 -1.11 -3.69
N LYS A 273 18.02 -1.01 -4.86
CA LYS A 273 17.01 0.02 -5.12
C LYS A 273 15.74 -0.16 -4.30
N ILE A 274 15.30 -1.40 -4.06
CA ILE A 274 14.19 -1.61 -3.14
C ILE A 274 14.59 -1.26 -1.71
N GLN A 275 15.84 -1.52 -1.31
CA GLN A 275 16.34 -1.17 0.02
C GLN A 275 16.37 0.36 0.23
N GLU A 276 16.83 1.14 -0.76
CA GLU A 276 16.75 2.61 -0.73
C GLU A 276 15.31 3.09 -0.49
N ALA A 277 14.32 2.48 -1.16
CA ALA A 277 12.92 2.82 -0.97
C ALA A 277 12.36 2.41 0.40
N VAL A 278 12.81 1.29 0.97
CA VAL A 278 12.49 0.87 2.34
C VAL A 278 13.04 1.89 3.35
N ASP A 279 14.29 2.30 3.19
CA ASP A 279 14.96 3.22 4.12
C ASP A 279 14.41 4.66 4.04
N ALA A 280 13.86 5.01 2.88
CA ALA A 280 13.16 6.28 2.66
C ALA A 280 11.76 6.33 3.32
N TYR A 281 11.20 5.21 3.79
CA TYR A 281 9.86 5.20 4.38
C TYR A 281 9.75 6.16 5.57
N ARG A 282 8.70 6.98 5.56
CA ARG A 282 8.29 7.82 6.69
C ARG A 282 6.80 7.62 6.91
N ASP A 283 6.39 7.56 8.17
CA ASP A 283 4.97 7.51 8.49
C ASP A 283 4.31 8.83 8.09
N PRO A 284 3.29 8.83 7.21
CA PRO A 284 2.64 10.04 6.73
C PRO A 284 2.03 10.87 7.87
N TRP A 285 1.65 10.27 8.99
CA TRP A 285 1.07 10.99 10.13
C TRP A 285 2.09 11.73 10.99
N ARG A 286 3.39 11.68 10.66
CA ARG A 286 4.33 12.69 11.15
C ARG A 286 3.91 14.10 10.72
N GLU A 287 3.35 14.25 9.52
CA GLU A 287 2.86 15.52 8.98
C GLU A 287 1.66 16.10 9.76
N ALA A 288 0.96 15.31 10.58
CA ALA A 288 -0.07 15.87 11.45
C ALA A 288 0.50 16.73 12.60
N ARG A 289 1.80 16.60 12.90
CA ARG A 289 2.50 17.46 13.86
C ARG A 289 3.05 18.73 13.18
N GLU A 290 3.45 18.60 11.92
CA GLU A 290 4.05 19.66 11.10
C GLU A 290 3.36 19.66 9.73
N PRO A 291 2.18 20.30 9.59
CA PRO A 291 1.47 20.34 8.33
C PRO A 291 2.27 21.13 7.29
N ALA A 292 2.21 20.74 6.02
CA ALA A 292 2.94 21.43 4.95
C ALA A 292 2.43 22.86 4.70
N TYR A 293 1.18 23.15 5.06
CA TYR A 293 0.59 24.48 5.11
C TYR A 293 -0.56 24.50 6.12
N GLU A 294 -0.85 25.67 6.71
CA GLU A 294 -1.81 25.86 7.81
C GLU A 294 -3.17 25.19 7.56
N ARG A 295 -3.66 25.28 6.31
CA ARG A 295 -5.01 24.83 5.92
C ARG A 295 -5.08 23.43 5.31
N GLN A 296 -4.03 22.60 5.45
CA GLN A 296 -3.95 21.26 4.83
C GLN A 296 -5.17 20.37 5.14
N PHE A 297 -5.62 20.42 6.40
CA PHE A 297 -6.72 19.60 6.90
C PHE A 297 -8.05 20.36 7.01
N GLU A 298 -8.11 21.63 6.61
CA GLU A 298 -9.36 22.39 6.58
C GLU A 298 -10.28 21.89 5.45
N GLY A 299 -11.56 21.68 5.75
CA GLY A 299 -12.58 21.40 4.75
C GLY A 299 -12.98 22.66 3.97
N PRO A 300 -13.62 22.54 2.79
CA PRO A 300 -14.25 23.69 2.16
C PRO A 300 -15.33 24.26 3.09
N ARG A 301 -15.30 25.56 3.38
CA ARG A 301 -16.31 26.28 4.21
C ARG A 301 -17.71 26.34 3.58
N LEU A 302 -17.98 25.53 2.56
CA LEU A 302 -19.28 25.46 1.88
C LEU A 302 -20.34 24.68 2.66
N VAL A 303 -19.94 23.89 3.67
CA VAL A 303 -20.88 23.12 4.50
C VAL A 303 -21.64 24.02 5.48
N GLU A 304 -21.12 25.20 5.82
CA GLU A 304 -21.80 26.16 6.71
C GLU A 304 -22.88 26.96 5.97
N VAL A 305 -22.66 27.31 4.70
CA VAL A 305 -23.62 28.10 3.90
C VAL A 305 -24.91 27.31 3.60
N LEU A 306 -24.82 26.00 3.41
CA LEU A 306 -26.02 25.18 3.17
C LEU A 306 -26.84 24.89 4.45
N ARG A 307 -26.21 24.93 5.63
CA ARG A 307 -26.91 24.78 6.92
C ARG A 307 -27.64 26.06 7.34
N GLU A 308 -27.19 27.23 6.89
CA GLU A 308 -27.89 28.50 7.11
C GLU A 308 -29.11 28.68 6.17
N THR A 309 -29.13 28.04 5.00
CA THR A 309 -30.30 28.08 4.10
C THR A 309 -31.43 27.14 4.52
N ASP A 310 -31.14 26.01 5.17
CA ASP A 310 -32.18 25.07 5.64
C ASP A 310 -32.80 25.47 7.01
N ASN A 311 -32.23 26.45 7.71
CA ASN A 311 -32.76 27.00 8.97
C ASN A 311 -33.46 28.36 8.80
N ASN A 312 -33.50 28.91 7.58
CA ASN A 312 -34.19 30.16 7.24
C ASN A 312 -35.24 29.98 6.12
N GLY A 313 -35.74 28.75 5.93
CA GLY A 313 -36.83 28.41 5.02
C GLY A 313 -38.00 27.78 5.76
#